data_AF-A0A538LP93-F1
#
_entry.id   AF-A0A538LP93-F1
#
_cell.length_a   1.000
_cell.length_b   1.000
_cell.length_c   1.000
_cell.angle_alpha   90.00
_cell.angle_beta   90.00
_cell.angle_gamma   90.00
#
_symmetry.space_group_name_H-M   'P 1'
#
loop_
_entity.id
_entity.type
_entity.pdbx_description
1 polymer ?
#
loop_
_entity_poly.entity_id
_entity_poly.type
_entity_poly.pdbx_seq_one_letter_code
_entity_poly.pdbx_strand_id
1 'polypeptide(L)'
;MRRPRRPSSALALLALFFALGGSAYAFGSKVVPQPRCATGAVRGIAVVGGTNVDLSTLPTDFASRPDAVTYNWSCTGGQVLIGRPSGFQGVAVRFVGNPAKIAIVPSSANGVPNGGSVSLSSDGSFHVVMGGSNTGVPGPWQSQWNVPFTIVLL
;
A
#
# COMPACT_ATOMS: atom_id res chain seq x y z
N MET A 1 47.87 17.06 64.73
CA MET A 1 47.46 16.15 63.63
C MET A 1 45.98 16.39 63.31
N ARG A 2 45.65 17.01 62.16
CA ARG A 2 44.26 17.24 61.72
C ARG A 2 43.89 16.20 60.65
N ARG A 3 42.88 15.37 60.88
CA ARG A 3 42.28 14.50 59.85
C ARG A 3 41.11 15.24 59.19
N PRO A 4 41.04 15.33 57.85
CA PRO A 4 39.86 15.88 57.19
C PRO A 4 38.75 14.82 57.21
N ARG A 5 37.59 15.16 57.79
CA ARG A 5 36.34 14.44 57.54
C ARG A 5 36.04 14.63 56.05
N ARG A 6 36.04 13.55 55.27
CA ARG A 6 35.57 13.55 53.88
C ARG A 6 34.03 13.55 53.92
N PRO A 7 33.32 14.66 53.63
CA PRO A 7 31.93 14.54 53.22
C PRO A 7 31.94 14.04 51.77
N SER A 8 30.84 13.46 51.30
CA SER A 8 30.41 13.42 49.88
C SER A 8 30.16 12.06 49.23
N SER A 9 30.47 10.92 49.84
CA SER A 9 30.18 9.62 49.18
C SER A 9 28.67 9.35 49.01
N ALA A 10 27.84 9.75 49.99
CA ALA A 10 26.39 9.55 49.93
C ALA A 10 25.69 10.49 48.92
N LEU A 11 26.13 11.74 48.83
CA LEU A 11 25.58 12.73 47.88
C LEU A 11 26.01 12.41 46.44
N ALA A 12 27.24 11.93 46.24
CA ALA A 12 27.72 11.50 44.93
C ALA A 12 26.92 10.30 44.38
N LEU A 13 26.55 9.35 45.25
CA LEU A 13 25.70 8.22 44.86
C LEU A 13 24.29 8.65 44.46
N LEU A 14 23.67 9.59 45.19
CA LEU A 14 22.34 10.10 44.84
C LEU A 14 22.34 10.86 43.51
N ALA A 15 23.37 11.69 43.27
CA ALA A 15 23.55 12.38 42.00
C ALA A 15 23.79 11.41 40.84
N LEU A 16 24.50 10.30 41.08
CA LEU A 16 24.73 9.24 40.11
C LEU A 16 23.41 8.53 39.75
N PHE A 17 22.53 8.26 40.72
CA PHE A 17 21.19 7.70 40.45
C PHE A 17 20.28 8.63 39.67
N PHE A 18 20.34 9.95 39.87
CA PHE A 18 19.58 10.91 39.05
C PHE A 18 20.18 11.08 37.65
N ALA A 19 21.51 11.06 37.52
CA ALA A 19 22.20 11.13 36.23
C ALA A 19 22.04 9.85 35.39
N LEU A 20 21.97 8.66 36.00
CA LEU A 20 21.72 7.38 35.31
C LEU A 20 20.22 7.01 35.23
N GLY A 21 19.38 7.47 36.15
CA GLY A 21 17.95 7.16 36.20
C GLY A 21 17.09 7.96 35.21
N GLY A 22 17.61 9.08 34.69
CA GLY A 22 16.91 9.91 33.70
C GLY A 22 16.78 9.27 32.31
N SER A 23 17.54 8.21 32.02
CA SER A 23 17.58 7.57 30.69
C SER A 23 16.44 6.56 30.46
N ALA A 24 15.59 6.29 31.46
CA ALA A 24 14.54 5.27 31.37
C ALA A 24 13.20 5.79 30.80
N TYR A 25 13.09 7.07 30.47
CA TYR A 25 11.96 7.59 29.70
C TYR A 25 12.19 7.44 28.20
N ALA A 26 12.63 6.26 27.78
CA ALA A 26 12.27 5.78 26.46
C ALA A 26 10.77 5.51 26.52
N PHE A 27 9.96 6.50 26.12
CA PHE A 27 8.59 6.28 25.67
C PHE A 27 8.65 5.30 24.50
N GLY A 28 8.81 4.02 24.83
CA GLY A 28 8.64 2.90 23.93
C GLY A 28 7.21 2.96 23.50
N SER A 29 6.98 3.70 22.40
CA SER A 29 5.72 3.69 21.69
C SER A 29 5.52 2.24 21.32
N LYS A 30 4.72 1.53 22.11
CA LYS A 30 4.42 0.13 21.86
C LYS A 30 3.72 0.15 20.51
N VAL A 31 4.44 -0.22 19.45
CA VAL A 31 3.86 -0.35 18.12
C VAL A 31 2.90 -1.52 18.21
N VAL A 32 1.65 -1.22 18.58
CA VAL A 32 0.58 -2.21 18.55
C VAL A 32 0.27 -2.41 17.08
N PRO A 33 0.49 -3.62 16.53
CA PRO A 33 0.16 -3.90 15.15
C PRO A 33 -1.32 -3.58 14.93
N GLN A 34 -1.64 -2.77 13.92
CA GLN A 34 -3.02 -2.46 13.60
C GLN A 34 -3.77 -3.77 13.28
N PRO A 35 -4.97 -3.99 13.84
CA PRO A 35 -5.76 -5.17 13.51
C PRO A 35 -5.96 -5.30 12.00
N ARG A 36 -5.85 -6.52 11.47
CA ARG A 36 -6.07 -6.77 10.03
C ARG A 36 -7.45 -6.27 9.64
N CYS A 37 -7.55 -5.62 8.48
CA CYS A 37 -8.78 -5.07 7.93
C CYS A 37 -9.45 -3.96 8.76
N ALA A 38 -8.78 -3.39 9.77
CA ALA A 38 -9.31 -2.24 10.50
C ALA A 38 -9.56 -1.04 9.57
N THR A 39 -10.50 -0.17 9.96
CA THR A 39 -10.70 1.12 9.27
C THR A 39 -9.42 1.94 9.32
N GLY A 40 -9.02 2.50 8.16
CA GLY A 40 -7.77 3.25 8.01
C GLY A 40 -6.52 2.37 7.83
N ALA A 41 -6.64 1.04 7.86
CA ALA A 41 -5.55 0.14 7.46
C ALA A 41 -5.53 0.01 5.93
N VAL A 42 -4.37 -0.32 5.36
CA VAL A 42 -4.35 -0.91 4.03
C VAL A 42 -5.02 -2.28 4.11
N ARG A 43 -6.08 -2.47 3.33
CA ARG A 43 -6.87 -3.71 3.30
C ARG A 43 -6.44 -4.65 2.20
N GLY A 44 -5.77 -4.17 1.17
CA GLY A 44 -5.31 -4.98 0.06
C GLY A 44 -4.38 -4.21 -0.85
N ILE A 45 -3.50 -4.93 -1.53
CA ILE A 45 -2.57 -4.38 -2.52
C ILE A 45 -2.51 -5.38 -3.67
N ALA A 46 -2.54 -4.88 -4.91
CA ALA A 46 -2.15 -5.69 -6.06
C ALA A 46 -1.39 -4.84 -7.08
N VAL A 47 -0.35 -5.41 -7.68
CA VAL A 47 0.37 -4.83 -8.81
C VAL A 47 -0.06 -5.57 -10.06
N VAL A 48 -0.67 -4.85 -11.00
CA VAL A 48 -1.29 -5.38 -12.20
C VAL A 48 -0.54 -4.87 -13.43
N GLY A 49 -0.29 -5.75 -14.39
CA GLY A 49 0.46 -5.49 -15.61
C GLY A 49 1.97 -5.69 -15.48
N GLY A 50 2.70 -5.22 -16.48
CA GLY A 50 4.15 -5.32 -16.60
C GLY A 50 4.60 -5.06 -18.04
N THR A 51 5.90 -5.13 -18.31
CA THR A 51 6.51 -4.68 -19.57
C THR A 51 6.07 -5.44 -20.83
N ASN A 52 5.30 -6.53 -20.71
CA ASN A 52 4.81 -7.32 -21.85
C ASN A 52 3.38 -7.87 -21.62
N VAL A 53 2.59 -7.24 -20.76
CA VAL A 53 1.22 -7.70 -20.46
C VAL A 53 0.22 -6.80 -21.15
N ASP A 54 -0.54 -7.35 -22.10
CA ASP A 54 -1.66 -6.65 -22.72
C ASP A 54 -2.97 -6.97 -22.00
N LEU A 55 -3.42 -6.02 -21.17
CA LEU A 55 -4.64 -6.16 -20.38
C LEU A 55 -5.93 -6.00 -21.21
N SER A 56 -5.84 -5.59 -22.48
CA SER A 56 -7.00 -5.45 -23.36
C SER A 56 -7.62 -6.80 -23.75
N THR A 57 -6.82 -7.86 -23.66
CA THR A 57 -7.21 -9.24 -24.01
C THR A 57 -7.86 -10.02 -22.87
N LEU A 58 -8.01 -9.39 -21.69
CA LEU A 58 -8.60 -10.05 -20.52
C LEU A 58 -10.05 -10.51 -20.82
N PRO A 59 -10.41 -11.76 -20.47
CA PRO A 59 -11.79 -12.20 -20.49
C PRO A 59 -12.65 -11.41 -19.51
N THR A 60 -13.97 -11.42 -19.73
CA THR A 60 -14.93 -10.81 -18.79
C THR A 60 -15.03 -11.58 -17.48
N ASP A 61 -14.70 -12.87 -17.48
CA ASP A 61 -14.73 -13.69 -16.28
C ASP A 61 -13.52 -13.41 -15.38
N PHE A 62 -13.79 -13.27 -14.08
CA PHE A 62 -12.75 -13.08 -13.08
C PHE A 62 -11.93 -14.35 -12.88
N ALA A 63 -10.62 -14.25 -13.04
CA ALA A 63 -9.70 -15.35 -12.78
C ALA A 63 -8.42 -14.87 -12.09
N SER A 64 -7.75 -15.79 -11.38
CA SER A 64 -6.38 -15.56 -10.94
C SER A 64 -5.46 -15.60 -12.16
N ARG A 65 -4.66 -14.54 -12.34
CA ARG A 65 -3.80 -14.34 -13.50
C ARG A 65 -2.38 -14.02 -13.02
N PRO A 66 -1.56 -15.02 -12.68
CA PRO A 66 -0.19 -14.79 -12.19
C PRO A 66 0.73 -14.17 -13.24
N ASP A 67 0.35 -14.27 -14.51
CA ASP A 67 0.98 -13.61 -15.67
C ASP A 67 0.75 -12.08 -15.69
N ALA A 68 -0.37 -11.62 -15.12
CA ALA A 68 -0.75 -10.21 -15.12
C ALA A 68 -0.76 -9.58 -13.71
N VAL A 69 -0.70 -10.36 -12.64
CA VAL A 69 -0.65 -9.88 -11.26
C VAL A 69 0.67 -10.31 -10.63
N THR A 70 1.64 -9.39 -10.58
CA THR A 70 3.02 -9.68 -10.15
C THR A 70 3.19 -9.69 -8.63
N TYR A 71 2.32 -8.96 -7.93
CA TYR A 71 2.26 -8.95 -6.48
C TYR A 71 0.82 -8.80 -6.03
N ASN A 72 0.42 -9.53 -5.00
CA ASN A 72 -0.85 -9.31 -4.34
C ASN A 72 -0.79 -9.62 -2.85
N TRP A 73 -1.66 -8.95 -2.11
CA TRP A 73 -1.91 -9.18 -0.70
C TRP A 73 -3.31 -8.73 -0.34
N SER A 74 -3.99 -9.47 0.54
CA SER A 74 -5.29 -9.09 1.10
C SER A 74 -5.28 -9.27 2.61
N CYS A 75 -5.84 -8.31 3.34
CA CYS A 75 -5.98 -8.40 4.79
C CYS A 75 -6.84 -9.60 5.21
N THR A 76 -7.70 -10.12 4.33
CA THR A 76 -8.50 -11.33 4.55
C THR A 76 -7.82 -12.64 4.14
N GLY A 77 -6.68 -12.57 3.44
CA GLY A 77 -6.04 -13.74 2.82
C GLY A 77 -6.74 -14.25 1.56
N GLY A 78 -7.82 -13.60 1.11
CA GLY A 78 -8.50 -13.94 -0.14
C GLY A 78 -7.67 -13.65 -1.38
N GLN A 79 -7.99 -14.35 -2.47
CA GLN A 79 -7.33 -14.19 -3.76
C GLN A 79 -7.66 -12.85 -4.42
N VAL A 80 -6.75 -12.39 -5.28
CA VAL A 80 -6.99 -11.29 -6.22
C VAL A 80 -7.30 -11.88 -7.58
N LEU A 81 -8.47 -11.55 -8.09
CA LEU A 81 -8.94 -11.97 -9.41
C LEU A 81 -8.99 -10.74 -10.30
N ILE A 82 -8.62 -10.90 -11.56
CA ILE A 82 -8.77 -9.84 -12.55
C ILE A 82 -9.61 -10.34 -13.73
N GLY A 83 -10.25 -9.39 -14.40
CA GLY A 83 -11.00 -9.60 -15.62
C GLY A 83 -11.25 -8.27 -16.31
N ARG A 84 -12.09 -8.29 -17.34
CA ARG A 84 -12.51 -7.10 -18.06
C ARG A 84 -13.93 -6.69 -17.63
N PRO A 85 -14.18 -5.42 -17.30
CA PRO A 85 -15.52 -4.93 -17.04
C PRO A 85 -16.38 -5.08 -18.31
N SER A 86 -17.64 -5.49 -18.15
CA SER A 86 -18.57 -5.58 -19.28
C SER A 86 -18.95 -4.17 -19.78
N GLY A 87 -18.77 -3.92 -21.07
CA GLY A 87 -19.20 -2.66 -21.71
C GLY A 87 -18.28 -1.44 -21.52
N PHE A 88 -17.20 -1.54 -20.75
CA PHE A 88 -16.27 -0.43 -20.50
C PHE A 88 -14.82 -0.82 -20.80
N GLN A 89 -13.97 0.20 -21.02
CA GLN A 89 -12.52 0.02 -21.06
C GLN A 89 -11.95 -0.10 -19.65
N GLY A 90 -10.78 -0.70 -19.49
CA GLY A 90 -10.10 -0.87 -18.21
C GLY A 90 -10.14 -2.30 -17.66
N VAL A 91 -9.65 -2.46 -16.43
CA VAL A 91 -9.49 -3.75 -15.75
C VAL A 91 -10.39 -3.79 -14.54
N ALA A 92 -11.11 -4.88 -14.35
CA ALA A 92 -11.86 -5.14 -13.12
C ALA A 92 -10.98 -5.98 -12.20
N VAL A 93 -10.76 -5.51 -10.97
CA VAL A 93 -9.94 -6.18 -9.95
C VAL A 93 -10.80 -6.53 -8.75
N ARG A 94 -10.88 -7.80 -8.38
CA ARG A 94 -11.67 -8.28 -7.24
C ARG A 94 -10.76 -8.90 -6.18
N PHE A 95 -10.84 -8.38 -4.97
CA PHE A 95 -10.22 -8.98 -3.78
C PHE A 95 -11.27 -9.81 -3.05
N VAL A 96 -11.19 -11.13 -3.14
CA VAL A 96 -12.23 -12.02 -2.63
C VAL A 96 -12.40 -11.86 -1.11
N GLY A 97 -13.63 -11.56 -0.68
CA GLY A 97 -13.99 -11.35 0.72
C GLY A 97 -13.43 -10.08 1.36
N ASN A 98 -12.76 -9.20 0.61
CA ASN A 98 -12.19 -7.97 1.16
C ASN A 98 -13.28 -6.90 1.36
N PRO A 99 -13.41 -6.31 2.57
CA PRO A 99 -14.48 -5.36 2.87
C PRO A 99 -14.20 -3.93 2.40
N ALA A 100 -13.05 -3.66 1.76
CA ALA A 100 -12.68 -2.32 1.31
C ALA A 100 -13.73 -1.71 0.38
N LYS A 101 -13.92 -0.39 0.52
CA LYS A 101 -14.86 0.39 -0.30
C LYS A 101 -14.15 1.49 -1.10
N ILE A 102 -12.91 1.76 -0.74
CA ILE A 102 -12.09 2.81 -1.33
C ILE A 102 -10.84 2.14 -1.86
N ALA A 103 -10.44 2.55 -3.06
CA ALA A 103 -9.18 2.17 -3.65
C ALA A 103 -8.48 3.41 -4.22
N ILE A 104 -7.17 3.34 -4.29
CA ILE A 104 -6.33 4.33 -4.96
C ILE A 104 -5.48 3.57 -5.97
N VAL A 105 -5.34 4.14 -7.17
CA VAL A 105 -4.57 3.55 -8.26
C VAL A 105 -3.51 4.51 -8.79
N PRO A 106 -2.26 4.38 -8.32
CA PRO A 106 -1.11 4.94 -9.01
C PRO A 106 -0.66 4.06 -10.18
N SER A 107 -0.09 4.70 -11.22
CA SER A 107 0.70 3.98 -12.20
C SER A 107 1.98 3.44 -11.55
N SER A 108 2.37 2.23 -11.92
CA SER A 108 3.68 1.65 -11.60
C SER A 108 4.61 1.63 -12.82
N ALA A 109 4.23 2.32 -13.89
CA ALA A 109 5.07 2.49 -15.07
C ALA A 109 6.21 3.47 -14.76
N ASN A 110 7.41 3.15 -15.23
CA ASN A 110 8.53 4.08 -15.21
C ASN A 110 8.45 5.00 -16.42
N GLY A 111 8.70 6.29 -16.24
CA GLY A 111 8.78 7.27 -17.32
C GLY A 111 7.63 8.27 -17.33
N VAL A 112 6.79 8.20 -18.37
CA VAL A 112 5.78 9.22 -18.68
C VAL A 112 4.70 9.29 -17.59
N PRO A 113 4.22 10.50 -17.23
CA PRO A 113 3.18 10.65 -16.23
C PRO A 113 1.88 9.99 -16.70
N ASN A 114 1.60 8.83 -16.12
CA ASN A 114 0.34 8.12 -16.25
C ASN A 114 -0.46 8.24 -14.96
N GLY A 115 -1.77 8.26 -15.06
CA GLY A 115 -2.67 8.21 -13.91
C GLY A 115 -3.80 7.23 -14.12
N GLY A 116 -4.46 6.88 -13.02
CA GLY A 116 -5.58 5.96 -13.02
C GLY A 116 -6.80 6.57 -12.36
N SER A 117 -7.97 6.20 -12.86
CA SER A 117 -9.22 6.33 -12.11
C SER A 117 -9.66 4.95 -11.62
N VAL A 118 -10.28 4.91 -10.45
CA VAL A 118 -10.86 3.69 -9.89
C VAL A 118 -12.27 3.96 -9.36
N SER A 119 -13.18 3.05 -9.65
CA SER A 119 -14.55 3.05 -9.14
C SER A 119 -14.91 1.68 -8.58
N LEU A 120 -15.76 1.66 -7.54
CA LEU A 120 -16.28 0.41 -6.99
C LEU A 120 -17.52 0.00 -7.79
N SER A 121 -17.48 -1.20 -8.36
CA SER A 121 -18.61 -1.82 -9.04
C SER A 121 -19.60 -2.41 -8.03
N SER A 122 -20.86 -2.57 -8.44
CA SER A 122 -21.92 -3.19 -7.63
C SER A 122 -21.62 -4.63 -7.22
N ASP A 123 -20.80 -5.32 -7.99
CA ASP A 123 -20.35 -6.69 -7.75
C ASP A 123 -19.13 -6.79 -6.79
N GLY A 124 -18.71 -5.66 -6.21
CA GLY A 124 -17.59 -5.57 -5.27
C GLY A 124 -16.21 -5.61 -5.90
N SER A 125 -16.11 -5.61 -7.24
CA SER A 125 -14.83 -5.39 -7.93
C SER A 125 -14.51 -3.89 -8.04
N PHE A 126 -13.24 -3.56 -8.18
CA PHE A 126 -12.77 -2.23 -8.51
C PHE A 126 -12.51 -2.15 -10.00
N HIS A 127 -13.24 -1.27 -10.69
CA HIS A 127 -13.02 -0.95 -12.09
C HIS A 127 -11.94 0.12 -12.19
N VAL A 128 -10.85 -0.21 -12.89
CA VAL A 128 -9.65 0.62 -13.03
C VAL A 128 -9.46 0.99 -14.48
N VAL A 129 -9.28 2.28 -14.75
CA VAL A 129 -8.90 2.79 -16.08
C VAL A 129 -7.60 3.55 -15.92
N MET A 130 -6.57 3.12 -16.64
CA MET A 130 -5.30 3.84 -16.73
C MET A 130 -5.28 4.68 -17.99
N GLY A 131 -4.55 5.78 -17.96
CA GLY A 131 -4.28 6.58 -19.13
C GLY A 131 -3.10 7.52 -18.93
N GLY A 132 -2.78 8.23 -20.00
CA GLY A 132 -1.71 9.20 -20.04
C GLY A 132 -1.51 9.73 -21.45
N SER A 133 -0.51 10.57 -21.63
CA SER A 133 -0.01 10.94 -22.96
C SER A 133 0.80 9.78 -23.53
N ASN A 134 0.70 9.54 -24.84
CA ASN A 134 1.54 8.54 -25.51
C ASN A 134 3.02 8.88 -25.30
N THR A 135 3.85 7.86 -25.14
CA THR A 135 5.29 8.02 -24.86
C THR A 135 5.96 8.92 -25.88
N GLY A 136 6.36 10.13 -25.46
CA GLY A 136 7.11 11.08 -26.28
C GLY A 136 6.30 12.03 -27.17
N VAL A 137 4.97 12.06 -27.08
CA VAL A 137 4.15 12.99 -27.88
C VAL A 137 3.18 13.77 -26.99
N PRO A 138 3.27 15.11 -26.92
CA PRO A 138 2.25 15.94 -26.29
C PRO A 138 0.90 15.70 -26.98
N GLY A 139 -0.11 15.24 -26.23
CA GLY A 139 -1.41 14.87 -26.79
C GLY A 139 -2.48 14.73 -25.72
N PRO A 140 -3.76 14.63 -26.13
CA PRO A 140 -4.86 14.46 -25.18
C PRO A 140 -4.68 13.19 -24.35
N TRP A 141 -5.26 13.18 -23.16
CA TRP A 141 -5.29 12.00 -22.31
C TRP A 141 -6.02 10.87 -23.02
N GLN A 142 -5.36 9.72 -23.16
CA GLN A 142 -5.93 8.53 -23.77
C GLN A 142 -5.96 7.38 -22.77
N SER A 143 -7.03 6.58 -22.79
CA SER A 143 -7.08 5.32 -22.06
C SER A 143 -6.03 4.36 -22.61
N GLN A 144 -5.25 3.75 -21.73
CA GLN A 144 -4.15 2.84 -22.09
C GLN A 144 -4.33 1.49 -21.38
N TRP A 145 -4.12 0.40 -22.13
CA TRP A 145 -4.26 -0.98 -21.64
C TRP A 145 -2.95 -1.60 -21.19
N ASN A 146 -1.83 -1.02 -21.58
CA ASN A 146 -0.47 -1.50 -21.32
C ASN A 146 0.23 -0.72 -20.20
N VAL A 147 -0.49 0.14 -19.48
CA VAL A 147 0.07 0.86 -18.34
C VAL A 147 -0.05 -0.01 -17.10
N PRO A 148 1.07 -0.52 -16.54
CA PRO A 148 1.03 -1.20 -15.26
C PRO A 148 0.61 -0.23 -14.15
N PHE A 149 -0.13 -0.76 -13.19
CA PHE A 149 -0.63 0.00 -12.05
C PHE A 149 -0.57 -0.80 -10.76
N THR A 150 -0.57 -0.07 -9.65
CA THR A 150 -0.79 -0.66 -8.32
C THR A 150 -2.16 -0.24 -7.85
N ILE A 151 -2.96 -1.15 -7.32
CA ILE A 151 -4.21 -0.82 -6.63
C ILE A 151 -4.03 -1.06 -5.13
N VAL A 152 -4.36 -0.04 -4.33
CA VAL A 152 -4.28 -0.08 -2.86
C VAL A 152 -5.67 0.14 -2.29
N LEU A 153 -6.13 -0.78 -1.45
CA LEU A 153 -7.45 -0.79 -0.83
C LEU A 153 -7.39 -0.22 0.59
N LEU A 154 -8.40 0.55 0.99
CA LEU A 154 -8.54 1.20 2.30
C LEU A 154 -9.80 0.77 3.08
#